data_AF-A0A971C4P6-F1
#
_entry.id   AF-A0A971C4P6-F1
#
_cell.length_a   1.000
_cell.length_b   1.000
_cell.length_c   1.000
_cell.angle_alpha   90.00
_cell.angle_beta   90.00
_cell.angle_gamma   90.00
#
_symmetry.space_group_name_H-M   'P 1'
#
loop_
_entity.id
_entity.type
_entity.pdbx_description
1 polymer ?
#
loop_
_entity_poly.entity_id
_entity_poly.type
_entity_poly.pdbx_seq_one_letter_code
_entity_poly.pdbx_strand_id
1 'polypeptide(L)'
;MPKEAFSFLLTFLLSALAIEPFKRYQRRKRIGQYIREEGPDLHNYKTGTPTAAGIILLPIALAVALIFSFRVEILIVILSGVLFGIIGLVDDLSKIVKKNASGLSGRKKLLLQLLSAS
;
A
#
# COMPACT_ATOMS: atom_id res chain seq x y z
N MET A 1 -7.51 -9.57 -25.05
CA MET A 1 -6.72 -8.35 -25.27
C MET A 1 -7.47 -7.05 -24.95
N PRO A 2 -8.72 -6.80 -25.40
CA PRO A 2 -9.37 -5.50 -25.16
C PRO A 2 -9.76 -5.28 -23.70
N LYS A 3 -10.25 -6.33 -23.00
CA LYS A 3 -10.64 -6.23 -21.59
C LYS A 3 -9.46 -6.02 -20.64
N GLU A 4 -8.30 -6.59 -20.96
CA GLU A 4 -7.08 -6.47 -20.17
C GLU A 4 -6.47 -5.07 -20.32
N ALA A 5 -6.42 -4.55 -21.55
CA ALA A 5 -6.01 -3.17 -21.81
C ALA A 5 -6.95 -2.16 -21.13
N PHE A 6 -8.25 -2.42 -21.17
CA PHE A 6 -9.24 -1.58 -20.49
C PHE A 6 -9.10 -1.65 -18.97
N SER A 7 -8.95 -2.84 -18.38
CA SER A 7 -8.75 -2.97 -16.92
C SER A 7 -7.48 -2.25 -16.48
N PHE A 8 -6.39 -2.35 -17.26
CA PHE A 8 -5.16 -1.63 -16.97
C PHE A 8 -5.37 -0.10 -17.02
N LEU A 9 -5.97 0.41 -18.09
CA LEU A 9 -6.23 1.85 -18.24
C LEU A 9 -7.14 2.38 -17.13
N LEU A 10 -8.19 1.62 -16.79
CA LEU A 10 -9.10 1.97 -15.71
C LEU A 10 -8.37 2.01 -14.35
N THR A 11 -7.60 0.97 -14.00
CA THR A 11 -6.79 0.95 -12.78
C THR A 11 -5.82 2.13 -12.73
N PHE A 12 -5.15 2.44 -13.84
CA PHE A 12 -4.23 3.57 -13.93
C PHE A 12 -4.94 4.90 -13.70
N LEU A 13 -6.04 5.16 -14.39
CA LEU A 13 -6.79 6.41 -14.28
C LEU A 13 -7.35 6.60 -12.86
N LEU A 14 -7.98 5.57 -12.29
CA LEU A 14 -8.49 5.63 -10.92
C LEU A 14 -7.38 5.91 -9.91
N SER A 15 -6.22 5.25 -10.07
CA SER A 15 -5.06 5.45 -9.20
C SER A 15 -4.49 6.87 -9.32
N ALA A 16 -4.32 7.37 -10.55
CA ALA A 16 -3.79 8.71 -10.82
C ALA A 16 -4.70 9.81 -10.29
N LEU A 17 -6.02 9.62 -10.38
CA LEU A 17 -7.00 10.56 -9.82
C LEU A 17 -7.06 10.51 -8.28
N ALA A 18 -6.90 9.32 -7.69
CA ALA A 18 -7.00 9.14 -6.25
C ALA A 18 -5.75 9.61 -5.46
N ILE A 19 -4.56 9.59 -6.07
CA ILE A 19 -3.31 9.88 -5.35
C ILE A 19 -3.18 11.34 -4.90
N GLU A 20 -3.57 12.32 -5.73
CA GLU A 20 -3.44 13.73 -5.38
C GLU A 20 -4.31 14.17 -4.19
N PRO A 21 -5.63 13.85 -4.12
CA PRO A 21 -6.44 14.16 -2.93
C PRO A 21 -5.92 13.42 -1.69
N PHE A 22 -5.44 12.18 -1.84
CA PHE A 22 -4.85 11.43 -0.73
C PHE A 22 -3.58 12.11 -0.19
N LYS A 23 -2.66 12.53 -1.07
CA LYS A 23 -1.48 13.30 -0.67
C LYS A 23 -1.86 14.61 0.05
N ARG A 24 -2.87 15.33 -0.45
CA ARG A 24 -3.39 16.55 0.20
C ARG A 24 -3.95 16.26 1.59
N TYR A 25 -4.72 15.18 1.75
CA TYR A 25 -5.24 14.74 3.04
C TYR A 25 -4.11 14.47 4.05
N GLN A 26 -3.09 13.71 3.64
CA GLN A 26 -1.96 13.41 4.51
C GLN A 26 -1.15 14.65 4.91
N ARG A 27 -0.89 15.57 3.97
CA ARG A 27 -0.25 16.86 4.28
C ARG A 27 -1.04 17.66 5.32
N ARG A 28 -2.36 17.74 5.18
CA ARG A 28 -3.25 18.43 6.15
C ARG A 28 -3.21 17.79 7.53
N LYS A 29 -3.12 16.46 7.60
CA LYS A 29 -3.01 15.71 8.86
C LYS A 29 -1.57 15.63 9.41
N ARG A 30 -0.59 16.27 8.75
CA ARG A 30 0.84 16.18 9.08
C ARG A 30 1.35 14.74 9.17
N ILE A 31 0.76 13.85 8.36
CA ILE A 31 1.17 12.46 8.23
C ILE A 31 2.25 12.44 7.16
N GLY A 32 3.51 12.26 7.58
CA GLY A 32 4.66 12.14 6.69
C GLY A 32 5.56 10.99 7.12
N GLN A 33 6.50 10.60 6.27
CA GLN A 33 7.51 9.62 6.65
C GLN A 33 8.40 10.17 7.77
N TYR A 34 8.55 9.37 8.83
CA TYR A 34 9.57 9.56 9.85
C TYR A 34 10.88 8.96 9.34
N ILE A 35 11.97 9.70 9.48
CA ILE A 35 13.31 9.23 9.12
C ILE A 35 13.84 8.34 10.25
N ARG A 36 14.62 7.31 9.90
CA ARG A 36 15.45 6.61 10.88
C ARG A 36 16.71 7.44 11.13
N GLU A 37 17.04 7.66 12.39
CA GLU A 37 18.28 8.35 12.79
C GLU A 37 19.53 7.59 12.33
N GLU A 38 19.44 6.28 12.13
CA GLU A 38 20.55 5.41 11.67
C GLU A 38 20.84 5.49 10.15
N GLY A 39 20.12 6.31 9.38
CA GLY A 39 20.26 6.39 7.92
C GLY A 39 21.30 7.42 7.45
N PRO A 40 21.83 7.31 6.22
CA PRO A 40 22.71 8.33 5.65
C PRO A 40 22.00 9.69 5.56
N ASP A 41 22.71 10.80 5.84
CA ASP A 41 22.20 12.19 5.88
C ASP A 41 21.37 12.62 4.67
N LEU A 42 21.61 12.00 3.51
CA LEU A 42 20.79 12.20 2.32
C LEU A 42 19.32 11.78 2.51
N HIS A 43 18.92 10.98 3.50
CA HIS A 43 17.51 10.58 3.67
C HIS A 43 16.58 11.69 4.18
N ASN A 44 17.13 12.84 4.58
CA ASN A 44 16.38 14.01 5.04
C ASN A 44 15.46 14.64 3.99
N TYR A 45 15.68 14.42 2.68
CA TYR A 45 14.78 14.96 1.64
C TYR A 45 13.42 14.26 1.56
N LYS A 46 13.27 13.05 2.13
CA LYS A 46 12.01 12.30 2.10
C LYS A 46 11.03 12.72 3.19
N THR A 47 11.47 13.56 4.12
CA THR A 47 10.68 14.06 5.24
C THR A 47 9.40 14.72 4.75
N GLY A 48 8.26 14.32 5.31
CA GLY A 48 6.97 14.89 4.91
C GLY A 48 6.40 14.37 3.58
N THR A 49 7.09 13.46 2.89
CA THR A 49 6.50 12.77 1.74
C THR A 49 5.32 11.92 2.21
N PRO A 50 4.14 12.04 1.57
CA PRO A 50 2.99 11.18 1.84
C PRO A 50 3.38 9.70 1.81
N THR A 51 2.97 8.95 2.83
CA THR A 51 3.29 7.53 3.01
C THR A 51 2.06 6.65 2.76
N ALA A 52 2.21 5.32 2.78
CA ALA A 52 1.08 4.38 2.76
C ALA A 52 0.11 4.55 1.57
N ALA A 53 0.61 4.87 0.37
CA ALA A 53 -0.22 4.95 -0.84
C ALA A 53 -0.93 3.62 -1.16
N GLY A 54 -0.41 2.48 -0.67
CA GLY A 54 -1.06 1.18 -0.77
C GLY A 54 -2.49 1.14 -0.23
N ILE A 55 -2.83 2.02 0.73
CA ILE A 55 -4.19 2.14 1.30
C ILE A 55 -5.22 2.50 0.22
N ILE A 56 -4.81 3.23 -0.83
CA ILE A 56 -5.69 3.59 -1.95
C ILE A 56 -5.42 2.72 -3.18
N LEU A 57 -4.16 2.42 -3.48
CA LEU A 57 -3.78 1.79 -4.75
C LEU A 57 -4.19 0.32 -4.79
N LEU A 58 -4.00 -0.41 -3.69
CA LEU A 58 -4.27 -1.83 -3.64
C LEU A 58 -5.77 -2.13 -3.74
N PRO A 59 -6.68 -1.47 -2.99
CA PRO A 59 -8.12 -1.67 -3.16
C PRO A 59 -8.60 -1.38 -4.58
N ILE A 60 -8.08 -0.34 -5.23
CA ILE A 60 -8.42 -0.02 -6.63
C ILE A 60 -7.99 -1.17 -7.55
N ALA A 61 -6.75 -1.65 -7.43
CA ALA A 61 -6.25 -2.74 -8.27
C ALA A 61 -7.06 -4.03 -8.05
N LEU A 62 -7.36 -4.39 -6.80
CA LEU A 62 -8.12 -5.60 -6.48
C LEU A 62 -9.58 -5.52 -6.94
N ALA A 63 -10.23 -4.36 -6.76
CA ALA A 63 -11.60 -4.15 -7.21
C ALA A 63 -11.71 -4.26 -8.74
N VAL A 64 -10.79 -3.62 -9.48
CA VAL A 64 -10.77 -3.72 -10.95
C VAL A 64 -10.46 -5.16 -11.39
N ALA A 65 -9.50 -5.84 -10.76
CA ALA A 65 -9.21 -7.24 -11.07
C ALA A 65 -10.45 -8.13 -10.90
N LEU A 66 -11.20 -7.95 -9.81
CA LEU A 66 -12.42 -8.72 -9.52
C LEU A 66 -13.53 -8.43 -10.54
N ILE A 67 -13.74 -7.17 -10.92
CA ILE A 67 -14.78 -6.78 -11.90
C ILE A 67 -14.52 -7.40 -13.28
N PHE A 68 -13.26 -7.46 -13.69
CA PHE A 68 -12.88 -7.89 -15.05
C PHE A 68 -12.56 -9.38 -15.17
N SER A 69 -12.39 -10.10 -14.06
CA SER A 69 -12.14 -11.55 -14.11
C SER A 69 -12.49 -12.30 -12.82
N PHE A 70 -13.28 -13.36 -12.96
CA PHE A 70 -13.68 -14.28 -11.88
C PHE A 70 -13.01 -15.65 -11.98
N ARG A 71 -11.79 -15.69 -12.54
CA ARG A 71 -11.03 -16.94 -12.66
C ARG A 71 -10.40 -17.31 -11.32
N VAL A 72 -10.33 -18.60 -11.01
CA VAL A 72 -9.80 -19.11 -9.72
C VAL A 72 -8.39 -18.59 -9.47
N GLU A 73 -7.54 -18.55 -10.49
CA GLU A 73 -6.17 -18.04 -10.40
C GLU A 73 -6.14 -16.55 -9.98
N ILE A 74 -7.10 -15.76 -10.47
CA ILE A 74 -7.21 -14.34 -10.13
C ILE A 74 -7.79 -14.16 -8.73
N LEU A 75 -8.74 -15.00 -8.32
CA LEU A 75 -9.26 -14.98 -6.96
C LEU A 75 -8.18 -15.32 -5.93
N ILE A 76 -7.28 -16.26 -6.25
CA ILE A 76 -6.11 -16.56 -5.41
C ILE A 76 -5.19 -15.33 -5.30
N VAL A 77 -4.87 -14.68 -6.42
CA VAL A 77 -4.06 -13.45 -6.41
C VAL A 77 -4.74 -12.32 -5.62
N ILE A 78 -6.06 -12.18 -5.74
CA ILE A 78 -6.82 -11.19 -4.97
C ILE A 78 -6.74 -11.52 -3.48
N LEU A 79 -6.95 -12.78 -3.09
CA LEU A 79 -6.85 -13.22 -1.71
C LEU A 79 -5.45 -12.94 -1.13
N SER A 80 -4.38 -13.32 -1.84
CA SER A 80 -3.01 -13.00 -1.45
C SER A 80 -2.81 -11.49 -1.33
N GLY A 81 -3.30 -10.72 -2.30
CA GLY A 81 -3.27 -9.25 -2.26
C GLY A 81 -3.94 -8.68 -1.02
N VAL A 82 -5.12 -9.18 -0.63
CA VAL A 82 -5.81 -8.77 0.59
C VAL A 82 -5.01 -9.12 1.84
N LEU A 83 -4.50 -10.35 1.96
CA LEU A 83 -3.74 -10.79 3.14
C LEU A 83 -2.47 -9.96 3.34
N PHE A 84 -1.66 -9.81 2.30
CA PHE A 84 -0.45 -8.98 2.35
C PHE A 84 -0.79 -7.49 2.51
N GLY A 85 -1.89 -7.04 1.91
CA GLY A 85 -2.42 -5.69 2.06
C GLY A 85 -2.76 -5.34 3.51
N ILE A 86 -3.41 -6.26 4.23
CA ILE A 86 -3.72 -6.09 5.66
C ILE A 86 -2.44 -6.00 6.48
N ILE A 87 -1.45 -6.86 6.23
CA ILE A 87 -0.16 -6.81 6.93
C ILE A 87 0.53 -5.47 6.69
N GLY A 88 0.54 -4.99 5.43
CA GLY A 88 1.09 -3.68 5.06
C GLY A 88 0.36 -2.52 5.72
N LEU A 89 -0.97 -2.57 5.75
CA LEU A 89 -1.82 -1.57 6.41
C LEU A 89 -1.51 -1.49 7.91
N VAL A 90 -1.44 -2.64 8.60
CA VAL A 90 -1.11 -2.70 10.03
C VAL A 90 0.30 -2.17 10.30
N ASP A 91 1.28 -2.51 9.45
CA ASP A 91 2.65 -2.02 9.54
C ASP A 91 2.72 -0.48 9.40
N ASP A 92 2.03 0.06 8.39
CA ASP A 92 2.05 1.49 8.09
C ASP A 92 1.23 2.31 9.10
N LEU A 93 0.08 1.83 9.54
CA LEU A 93 -0.68 2.44 10.64
C LEU A 93 0.14 2.44 11.93
N SER A 94 0.87 1.37 12.22
CA SER A 94 1.76 1.31 13.39
C SER A 94 2.84 2.41 13.35
N LYS A 95 3.44 2.67 12.19
CA LYS A 95 4.44 3.75 12.02
C LYS A 95 3.83 5.12 12.27
N ILE A 96 2.62 5.36 11.75
CA ILE A 96 1.91 6.63 11.89
C ILE A 96 1.54 6.87 13.36
N VAL A 97 0.99 5.85 14.04
CA VAL A 97 0.56 5.95 15.45
C VAL A 97 1.77 6.13 16.39
N LYS A 98 2.84 5.35 16.18
CA LYS A 98 4.06 5.41 17.00
C LYS A 98 4.94 6.63 16.69
N LYS A 99 4.62 7.38 15.64
CA LYS A 99 5.41 8.52 15.15
C LYS A 99 6.89 8.22 14.95
N ASN A 100 7.19 7.04 14.43
CA ASN A 100 8.56 6.63 14.18
C ASN A 100 8.63 5.76 12.92
N ALA A 101 9.85 5.51 12.46
CA ALA A 101 10.10 4.71 11.26
C ALA A 101 10.01 3.19 11.50
N SER A 102 9.63 2.76 12.71
CA SER A 102 9.53 1.36 13.11
C SER A 102 8.07 0.91 13.11
N GLY A 103 7.71 0.03 12.19
CA GLY A 103 6.37 -0.54 12.12
C GLY A 103 6.20 -1.75 13.04
N LEU A 104 5.75 -2.86 12.48
CA LEU A 104 5.80 -4.18 13.11
C LEU A 104 7.26 -4.59 13.34
N SER A 105 7.50 -5.40 14.38
CA SER A 105 8.84 -6.01 14.53
C SER A 105 9.11 -6.93 13.34
N GLY A 106 10.36 -6.97 12.87
CA GLY A 106 10.72 -7.76 11.68
C GLY A 106 10.30 -9.23 11.79
N ARG A 107 10.46 -9.83 12.99
CA ARG A 107 10.00 -11.20 13.28
C ARG A 107 8.48 -11.35 13.11
N LYS A 108 7.67 -10.45 13.70
CA LYS A 108 6.20 -10.51 13.58
C LYS A 108 5.76 -10.33 12.13
N LYS A 109 6.37 -9.39 11.41
CA LYS A 109 6.05 -9.13 10.00
C LYS A 109 6.35 -10.35 9.13
N LEU A 110 7.51 -10.97 9.30
CA LEU A 110 7.89 -12.18 8.55
C LEU A 110 6.98 -13.36 8.89
N LEU A 111 6.65 -13.58 10.17
CA LEU A 111 5.73 -14.65 10.56
C LEU A 111 4.35 -14.48 9.90
N LEU A 112 3.79 -13.27 9.93
CA LEU A 112 2.51 -12.98 9.27
C LEU A 112 2.56 -13.20 7.75
N GLN A 113 3.67 -12.81 7.12
CA GLN A 113 3.88 -13.00 5.68
C GLN A 113 4.02 -14.49 5.31
N LEU A 114 4.74 -15.28 6.12
CA LEU A 114 4.86 -16.73 5.92
C LEU A 114 3.50 -17.42 6.06
N LEU A 115 2.73 -17.08 7.10
CA LEU A 115 1.37 -17.62 7.29
C LEU A 115 0.42 -17.23 6.16
N SER A 116 0.62 -16.08 5.53
CA SER A 116 -0.20 -15.63 4.39
C SER A 116 0.22 -16.22 3.04
N ALA A 117 1.46 -16.71 2.95
CA ALA A 117 2.03 -17.31 1.74
C ALA A 117 1.95 -18.84 1.69
N SER A 118 1.65 -19.47 2.84
CA SER A 118 1.50 -20.92 2.99
C SER A 118 0.11 -21.36 2.54
#